data_AF-A0A523RWQ7-F1
#
_entry.id   AF-A0A523RWQ7-F1
#
_cell.length_a   1.000
_cell.length_b   1.000
_cell.length_c   1.000
_cell.angle_alpha   90.00
_cell.angle_beta   90.00
_cell.angle_gamma   90.00
#
_symmetry.space_group_name_H-M   'P 1'
#
loop_
_entity.id
_entity.type
_entity.pdbx_description
1 polymer ?
#
loop_
_entity_poly.entity_id
_entity_poly.type
_entity_poly.pdbx_seq_one_letter_code
_entity_poly.pdbx_strand_id
1 'polypeptide(L)'
;MAVEDITYMLRVNAFEAGLLMGVIMQDEELIKHTLANVWKQLVEMKKEIEEAEGVKKEVLPGGMLQITDNDGNIIIRRPYPWEIEGN
;
A
#
# COMPACT_ATOMS: atom_id res chain seq x y z
N MET A 1 -14.31 -33.64 -8.32
CA MET A 1 -12.86 -33.36 -8.28
C MET A 1 -12.70 -31.98 -7.70
N ALA A 2 -11.99 -31.84 -6.58
CA ALA A 2 -11.57 -30.53 -6.12
C ALA A 2 -10.55 -29.98 -7.12
N VAL A 3 -10.74 -28.76 -7.60
CA VAL A 3 -9.71 -28.05 -8.34
C VAL A 3 -8.68 -27.64 -7.29
N GLU A 4 -7.43 -28.10 -7.41
CA GLU A 4 -6.36 -27.61 -6.54
C GLU A 4 -6.09 -26.14 -6.90
N ASP A 5 -6.17 -25.26 -5.92
CA ASP A 5 -5.83 -23.85 -6.09
C ASP A 5 -4.32 -23.73 -6.34
N ILE A 6 -3.94 -23.40 -7.58
CA ILE A 6 -2.54 -23.16 -7.94
C ILE A 6 -2.14 -21.80 -7.37
N THR A 7 -1.18 -21.82 -6.44
CA THR A 7 -0.62 -20.60 -5.85
C THR A 7 0.71 -20.24 -6.51
N TYR A 8 0.86 -18.97 -6.88
CA TYR A 8 2.11 -18.41 -7.43
C TYR A 8 2.72 -17.40 -6.45
N MET A 9 4.05 -17.43 -6.30
CA MET A 9 4.80 -16.46 -5.51
C MET A 9 5.43 -15.42 -6.44
N LEU A 10 5.13 -14.14 -6.21
CA LEU A 10 5.79 -13.01 -6.84
C LEU A 10 6.84 -12.43 -5.88
N ARG A 11 8.07 -12.22 -6.36
CA ARG A 11 9.10 -11.48 -5.62
C ARG A 11 9.30 -10.13 -6.28
N VAL A 12 9.27 -9.08 -5.49
CA VAL A 12 9.45 -7.69 -5.90
C VAL A 12 10.34 -6.97 -4.88
N ASN A 13 11.11 -5.99 -5.34
CA ASN A 13 11.72 -5.02 -4.44
C ASN A 13 10.72 -3.91 -4.06
N ALA A 14 11.09 -3.02 -3.14
CA ALA A 14 10.20 -1.96 -2.64
C ALA A 14 9.69 -1.02 -3.76
N PHE A 15 10.54 -0.72 -4.75
CA PHE A 15 10.16 0.13 -5.88
C PHE A 15 9.17 -0.58 -6.81
N GLU A 16 9.44 -1.84 -7.15
CA GLU A 16 8.56 -2.68 -7.97
C GLU A 16 7.21 -2.91 -7.28
N ALA A 17 7.21 -3.12 -5.96
CA ALA A 17 5.99 -3.23 -5.16
C ALA A 17 5.17 -1.93 -5.22
N GLY A 18 5.81 -0.78 -5.04
CA GLY A 18 5.17 0.53 -5.16
C GLY A 18 4.61 0.80 -6.56
N LEU A 19 5.34 0.39 -7.61
CA LEU A 19 4.86 0.46 -8.98
C LEU A 19 3.63 -0.41 -9.20
N LEU A 20 3.68 -1.67 -8.74
CA LEU A 20 2.55 -2.61 -8.85
C LEU A 20 1.31 -2.08 -8.11
N MET A 21 1.48 -1.51 -6.92
CA MET A 21 0.40 -0.80 -6.23
C MET A 21 -0.15 0.34 -7.09
N GLY A 22 0.71 1.20 -7.65
CA GLY A 22 0.28 2.30 -8.51
C GLY A 22 -0.56 1.83 -9.71
N VAL A 23 -0.13 0.75 -10.37
CA VAL A 23 -0.84 0.14 -11.50
C VAL A 23 -2.20 -0.38 -11.06
N ILE A 24 -2.29 -1.20 -10.01
CA ILE A 24 -3.56 -1.74 -9.51
C ILE A 24 -4.54 -0.61 -9.13
N MET A 25 -4.06 0.44 -8.47
CA MET A 25 -4.91 1.57 -8.06
C MET A 25 -5.53 2.31 -9.25
N GLN A 26 -4.80 2.43 -10.36
CA GLN A 26 -5.21 3.20 -11.54
C GLN A 26 -6.01 2.38 -12.56
N ASP A 27 -6.11 1.06 -12.37
CA ASP A 27 -6.77 0.16 -13.31
C ASP A 27 -8.31 0.21 -13.23
N GLU A 28 -8.97 -0.52 -14.12
CA GLU A 28 -10.42 -0.70 -14.11
C GLU A 28 -10.88 -1.50 -12.87
N GLU A 29 -12.13 -1.28 -12.44
CA GLU A 29 -12.71 -1.93 -11.25
C GLU A 29 -12.66 -3.46 -11.31
N LEU A 30 -12.77 -4.04 -12.50
CA LEU A 30 -12.63 -5.49 -12.70
C LEU A 30 -11.24 -6.00 -12.30
N ILE A 31 -10.18 -5.27 -12.65
CA ILE A 31 -8.80 -5.65 -12.33
C ILE A 31 -8.52 -5.42 -10.85
N LYS A 32 -9.01 -4.31 -10.27
CA LYS A 32 -8.94 -4.08 -8.81
C LYS A 32 -9.57 -5.22 -8.02
N HIS A 33 -10.76 -5.67 -8.43
CA HIS A 33 -11.43 -6.79 -7.79
C HIS A 33 -10.64 -8.09 -7.95
N THR A 34 -10.15 -8.37 -9.16
CA THR A 34 -9.36 -9.58 -9.45
C THR A 34 -8.07 -9.65 -8.64
N LEU A 35 -7.42 -8.50 -8.42
CA LEU A 35 -6.15 -8.39 -7.71
C LEU A 35 -6.31 -7.96 -6.24
N ALA A 36 -7.52 -7.98 -5.67
CA ALA A 36 -7.78 -7.48 -4.32
C ALA A 36 -6.91 -8.16 -3.25
N ASN A 37 -6.65 -9.46 -3.38
CA ASN A 37 -5.78 -10.20 -2.44
C ASN A 37 -4.29 -9.82 -2.59
N VAL A 38 -3.84 -9.52 -3.81
CA VAL A 38 -2.47 -9.03 -4.05
C VAL A 38 -2.33 -7.62 -3.50
N TRP A 39 -3.31 -6.77 -3.75
CA TRP A 39 -3.39 -5.42 -3.20
C TRP A 39 -3.31 -5.43 -1.67
N LYS A 40 -4.10 -6.28 -1.01
CA LYS A 40 -4.09 -6.41 0.46
C LYS A 40 -2.70 -6.78 0.98
N GLN A 41 -2.04 -7.76 0.38
CA GLN A 41 -0.67 -8.16 0.75
C GLN A 41 0.34 -7.01 0.55
N LEU A 42 0.23 -6.25 -0.54
CA LEU A 42 1.10 -5.10 -0.79
C LEU A 42 0.90 -3.99 0.25
N VAL A 43 -0.35 -3.71 0.64
CA VAL A 43 -0.66 -2.73 1.69
C VAL A 43 -0.13 -3.19 3.05
N GLU A 44 -0.31 -4.47 3.40
CA GLU A 44 0.21 -5.05 4.65
C GLU A 44 1.73 -4.97 4.71
N MET A 45 2.45 -5.44 3.68
CA MET A 45 3.91 -5.33 3.61
C MET A 45 4.39 -3.89 3.72
N LYS A 46 3.70 -2.94 3.07
CA LYS A 46 4.04 -1.52 3.16
C LYS A 46 3.90 -1.00 4.61
N LYS A 47 2.81 -1.37 5.31
CA LYS A 47 2.61 -0.97 6.71
C LYS A 47 3.70 -1.54 7.62
N GLU A 48 4.06 -2.80 7.46
CA GLU A 48 5.14 -3.44 8.22
C GLU A 48 6.49 -2.73 8.02
N ILE A 49 6.82 -2.36 6.78
CA ILE A 49 8.04 -1.62 6.47
C ILE A 49 7.98 -0.22 7.09
N GLU A 50 6.86 0.49 6.94
CA GLU A 50 6.68 1.82 7.53
C GLU A 50 6.84 1.78 9.06
N GLU A 51 6.28 0.78 9.73
CA GLU A 51 6.44 0.58 11.17
C GLU A 51 7.90 0.26 11.55
N ALA A 52 8.55 -0.66 10.83
CA ALA A 52 9.94 -1.03 11.07
C ALA A 52 10.92 0.15 10.89
N GLU A 53 10.64 1.02 9.92
CA GLU A 53 11.43 2.23 9.62
C GLU A 53 10.95 3.46 10.42
N GLY A 54 10.07 3.27 11.41
CA GLY A 54 9.60 4.31 12.32
C GLY A 54 8.84 5.46 11.64
N VAL A 55 8.25 5.20 10.47
CA VAL A 55 7.46 6.18 9.73
C VAL A 55 6.22 6.55 10.53
N LYS A 56 6.06 7.84 10.79
CA LYS A 56 4.89 8.42 11.46
C LYS A 56 3.97 9.07 10.44
N LYS A 57 2.67 8.88 10.65
CA LYS A 57 1.63 9.47 9.80
C LYS A 57 0.66 10.28 10.63
N GLU A 58 0.42 11.50 10.21
CA GLU A 58 -0.53 12.42 10.86
C GLU A 58 -1.47 13.04 9.81
N VAL A 59 -2.76 13.04 10.11
CA VAL A 59 -3.74 13.75 9.29
C VAL A 59 -3.80 15.21 9.74
N LEU A 60 -3.35 16.11 8.88
CA LEU A 60 -3.34 17.54 9.11
C LEU A 60 -4.72 18.17 8.89
N PRO A 61 -4.97 19.37 9.45
CA PRO A 61 -6.14 20.18 9.10
C PRO A 61 -6.26 20.35 7.58
N GLY A 62 -7.45 20.07 7.04
CA GLY A 62 -7.69 20.03 5.59
C GLY A 62 -7.52 18.66 4.96
N GLY A 63 -7.28 17.61 5.75
CA GLY A 63 -7.29 16.21 5.30
C GLY A 63 -6.03 15.81 4.53
N MET A 64 -4.95 16.57 4.65
CA MET A 64 -3.64 16.19 4.10
C MET A 64 -2.95 15.20 5.03
N LEU A 65 -2.19 14.27 4.47
CA LEU A 65 -1.38 13.31 5.22
C LEU A 65 0.06 13.81 5.27
N GLN A 66 0.55 14.04 6.47
CA GLN A 66 1.97 14.23 6.75
C GLN A 66 2.59 12.87 7.05
N ILE A 67 3.70 12.57 6.39
CA ILE A 67 4.49 11.37 6.59
C ILE A 67 5.89 11.82 6.98
N THR A 68 6.36 11.36 8.14
CA THR A 68 7.69 11.68 8.68
C THR A 68 8.47 10.39 8.89
N ASP A 69 9.67 10.28 8.32
CA ASP A 69 10.55 9.15 8.58
C ASP A 69 11.46 9.37 9.79
N ASN A 70 12.26 8.37 10.15
CA ASN A 70 13.19 8.42 11.28
C ASN A 70 14.30 9.49 11.13
N ASP A 71 14.65 9.86 9.89
CA ASP A 71 15.65 10.90 9.60
C ASP A 71 15.04 12.32 9.68
N GLY A 72 13.73 12.42 9.88
CA GLY A 72 13.00 13.68 9.93
C GLY A 72 12.66 14.24 8.55
N ASN A 73 12.78 13.46 7.48
CA ASN A 73 12.25 13.85 6.17
C ASN A 73 10.73 13.87 6.22
N ILE A 74 10.14 14.89 5.61
CA ILE A 74 8.69 15.12 5.65
C ILE A 74 8.13 15.15 4.23
N ILE A 75 7.07 14.38 4.02
CA ILE A 75 6.24 14.42 2.82
C ILE A 75 4.82 14.82 3.22
N ILE A 76 4.26 15.83 2.56
CA ILE A 76 2.86 16.23 2.74
C ILE A 76 2.13 16.03 1.42
N ARG A 77 1.09 15.18 1.42
CA ARG A 77 0.27 14.91 0.24
C ARG A 77 -1.17 14.58 0.63
N ARG A 78 -2.06 14.46 -0.36
CA ARG A 78 -3.37 13.88 -0.08
C ARG A 78 -3.19 12.42 0.35
N PRO A 79 -3.93 11.96 1.37
CA PRO A 79 -3.97 10.55 1.72
C PRO A 79 -4.49 9.74 0.54
N TYR A 80 -3.97 8.54 0.42
CA TYR A 80 -4.60 7.57 -0.45
C TYR A 80 -5.87 7.01 0.20
N PRO A 81 -6.86 6.53 -0.57
CA PRO A 81 -8.13 6.01 -0.04
C PRO A 81 -7.98 5.03 1.13
N TRP A 82 -7.00 4.12 1.07
CA TRP A 82 -6.74 3.10 2.08
C TRP A 82 -5.91 3.56 3.28
N GLU A 83 -5.33 4.76 3.24
CA GLU A 83 -4.52 5.30 4.34
C GLU A 83 -5.36 5.99 5.42
N ILE A 84 -6.64 6.23 5.14
CA ILE A 84 -7.59 6.86 6.07
C ILE A 84 -8.47 5.79 6.74
N GLU A 85 -8.68 4.64 6.10
CA GLU A 85 -9.62 3.59 6.54
C GLU A 85 -9.08 2.65 7.66
N GLY A 86 -7.97 2.98 8.31
CA GLY A 86 -7.45 2.11 9.37
C GLY A 86 -6.16 2.58 10.03
N ASN A 87 -6.15 3.84 10.48
CA ASN A 87 -5.29 4.30 11.57
C ASN A 87 -6.08 4.30 12.87
#